data_AF-A0A6G5ACJ6-F1
#
_entry.id   AF-A0A6G5ACJ6-F1
#
_cell.length_a   1.000
_cell.length_b   1.000
_cell.length_c   1.000
_cell.angle_alpha   90.00
_cell.angle_beta   90.00
_cell.angle_gamma   90.00
#
_symmetry.space_group_name_H-M   'P 1'
#
loop_
_entity.id
_entity.type
_entity.pdbx_description
1 polymer ?
#
loop_
_entity_poly.entity_id
_entity_poly.type
_entity_poly.pdbx_seq_one_letter_code
_entity_poly.pdbx_strand_id
1 'polypeptide(L)'
;MPSCTFFLSGTTAHSQYEKAFWQSTVQKIKGWWRLHHFITTAQAGIIIVWPDGVIYGMFRRQFTWYVCFISIIQFWQFYYQQGCLYRLRALGESHNMDITINGFRSWMWRGLSFLLPFLYFAYMFQLYNAYTLYHLSLLSECTEWQVFVSAVIFFILFLGNIATTSLVIFHKISGRTIIRRIQKKEAMTTWNRMKLVRALLFAANATCPVPTSLRATVGLLRCVSVRQKNSKTGLVRTVQDKAALVFDF
;
A
#
# COMPACT_ATOMS: atom_id res chain seq x y z
N MET A 1 -5.12 -10.10 45.34
CA MET A 1 -4.53 -10.58 44.08
C MET A 1 -4.10 -9.38 43.25
N PRO A 2 -2.81 -9.01 43.21
CA PRO A 2 -2.34 -7.99 42.29
C PRO A 2 -1.85 -8.61 40.97
N SER A 3 -1.90 -7.82 39.90
CA SER A 3 -1.04 -7.91 38.71
C SER A 3 -1.48 -8.80 37.55
N CYS A 4 -2.45 -8.32 36.76
CA CYS A 4 -2.58 -8.65 35.33
C CYS A 4 -2.50 -7.42 34.41
N THR A 5 -2.24 -6.22 34.96
CA THR A 5 -2.35 -4.95 34.23
C THR A 5 -1.07 -4.50 33.50
N PHE A 6 0.06 -5.22 33.61
CA PHE A 6 1.35 -4.70 33.12
C PHE A 6 1.71 -5.07 31.67
N PHE A 7 0.94 -5.93 30.97
CA PHE A 7 1.35 -6.43 29.64
C PHE A 7 0.72 -5.71 28.44
N LEU A 8 -0.13 -4.69 28.67
CA LEU A 8 -0.79 -3.94 27.59
C LEU A 8 -0.11 -2.59 27.23
N SER A 9 0.83 -2.10 28.06
CA SER A 9 1.48 -0.79 27.81
C SER A 9 2.50 -0.80 26.68
N GLY A 10 3.07 -1.96 26.31
CA GLY A 10 4.03 -2.04 25.19
C GLY A 10 3.37 -1.96 23.81
N THR A 11 2.11 -2.38 23.70
CA THR A 11 1.35 -2.39 22.44
C THR A 11 0.70 -1.05 22.11
N THR A 12 0.40 -0.23 23.11
CA THR A 12 -0.30 1.05 22.93
C THR A 12 0.62 2.14 22.39
N ALA A 13 1.87 2.21 22.86
CA ALA A 13 2.86 3.16 22.36
C ALA A 13 3.21 2.89 20.89
N HIS A 14 3.52 1.64 20.52
CA HIS A 14 3.78 1.27 19.10
C HIS A 14 2.57 1.58 18.21
N SER A 15 1.36 1.29 18.66
CA SER A 15 0.12 1.64 17.95
C SER A 15 -0.06 3.16 17.81
N GLN A 16 0.32 3.97 18.80
CA GLN A 16 0.19 5.43 18.72
C GLN A 16 1.21 6.07 17.77
N TYR A 17 2.49 5.68 17.85
CA TYR A 17 3.52 6.16 16.92
C TYR A 17 3.20 5.75 15.48
N GLU A 18 2.73 4.51 15.29
CA GLU A 18 2.30 4.01 13.99
C GLU A 18 1.10 4.80 13.44
N LYS A 19 0.10 5.13 14.28
CA LYS A 19 -1.05 5.98 13.88
C LYS A 19 -0.63 7.40 13.49
N ALA A 20 0.16 8.07 14.32
CA ALA A 20 0.64 9.44 14.05
C ALA A 20 1.51 9.49 12.78
N PHE A 21 2.34 8.47 12.59
CA PHE A 21 3.17 8.33 11.40
C PHE A 21 2.33 8.12 10.13
N TRP A 22 1.39 7.17 10.14
CA TRP A 22 0.49 6.93 9.01
C TRP A 22 -0.37 8.15 8.68
N GLN A 23 -0.84 8.88 9.70
CA GLN A 23 -1.54 10.15 9.50
C GLN A 23 -0.66 11.14 8.76
N SER A 24 0.60 11.32 9.15
CA SER A 24 1.52 12.24 8.46
C SER A 24 1.78 11.86 7.00
N THR A 25 1.90 10.56 6.68
CA THR A 25 2.14 10.09 5.32
C THR A 25 0.90 10.19 4.45
N VAL A 26 -0.27 9.87 5.00
CA VAL A 26 -1.55 9.98 4.30
C VAL A 26 -1.87 11.44 3.98
N GLN A 27 -1.55 12.37 4.89
CA GLN A 27 -1.70 13.81 4.63
C GLN A 27 -0.80 14.28 3.48
N LYS A 28 0.46 13.85 3.43
CA LYS A 28 1.40 14.19 2.35
C LYS A 28 0.92 13.67 0.99
N ILE A 29 0.41 12.43 0.95
CA ILE A 29 -0.01 11.83 -0.31
C ILE A 29 -1.36 12.40 -0.77
N LYS A 30 -2.31 12.65 0.15
CA LYS A 30 -3.56 13.37 -0.17
C LYS A 30 -3.30 14.83 -0.59
N GLY A 31 -2.19 15.42 -0.13
CA GLY A 31 -1.69 16.71 -0.61
C GLY A 31 -1.19 16.64 -2.05
N TRP A 32 -0.32 15.67 -2.37
CA TRP A 32 0.16 15.44 -3.74
C TRP A 32 -0.98 15.15 -4.71
N TRP A 33 -1.94 14.31 -4.33
CA TRP A 33 -3.09 13.97 -5.17
C TRP A 33 -3.90 15.20 -5.60
N ARG A 34 -4.21 16.11 -4.66
CA ARG A 34 -4.90 17.37 -4.98
C ARG A 34 -4.08 18.22 -5.93
N LEU A 35 -2.78 18.38 -5.65
CA LEU A 35 -1.87 19.16 -6.49
C LEU A 35 -1.76 18.56 -7.91
N HIS A 36 -1.61 17.24 -8.01
CA HIS A 36 -1.52 16.50 -9.28
C HIS A 36 -2.75 16.78 -10.15
N HIS A 37 -3.97 16.68 -9.59
CA HIS A 37 -5.19 16.98 -10.34
C HIS A 37 -5.27 18.43 -10.86
N PHE A 38 -4.83 19.40 -10.07
CA PHE A 38 -4.76 20.79 -10.56
C PHE A 38 -3.75 20.92 -11.71
N ILE A 39 -2.58 20.31 -11.57
CA ILE A 39 -1.52 20.35 -12.59
C ILE A 39 -1.96 19.64 -13.88
N THR A 40 -2.59 18.46 -13.79
CA THR A 40 -3.06 17.73 -14.98
C THR A 40 -4.21 18.44 -15.68
N THR A 41 -5.06 19.15 -14.95
CA THR A 41 -6.11 19.99 -15.53
C THR A 41 -5.51 21.17 -16.29
N ALA A 42 -4.52 21.85 -15.71
CA ALA A 42 -3.78 22.90 -16.39
C ALA A 42 -3.06 22.38 -17.65
N GLN A 43 -2.42 21.21 -17.57
CA GLN A 43 -1.76 20.57 -18.71
C GLN A 43 -2.75 20.27 -19.84
N ALA A 44 -3.94 19.75 -19.53
CA ALA A 44 -4.97 19.53 -20.54
C ALA A 44 -5.37 20.85 -21.23
N GLY A 45 -5.52 21.93 -20.47
CA GLY A 45 -5.77 23.26 -21.03
C GLY A 45 -4.66 23.76 -21.97
N ILE A 46 -3.39 23.57 -21.58
CA ILE A 46 -2.23 23.96 -22.41
C ILE A 46 -2.21 23.17 -23.72
N ILE A 47 -2.50 21.87 -23.67
CA ILE A 47 -2.55 21.02 -24.87
C ILE A 47 -3.70 21.43 -25.79
N ILE A 48 -4.84 21.85 -25.25
CA ILE A 48 -6.00 22.31 -26.05
C ILE A 48 -5.70 23.65 -26.75
N VAL A 49 -4.97 24.55 -26.10
CA VAL A 49 -4.61 25.86 -26.66
C VAL A 49 -3.42 25.76 -27.63
N TRP A 50 -2.73 24.62 -27.69
CA TRP A 50 -1.60 24.42 -28.59
C TRP A 50 -2.05 24.49 -30.06
N PRO A 51 -1.58 25.47 -30.85
CA PRO A 51 -1.93 25.56 -32.27
C PRO A 51 -1.42 24.38 -33.10
N ASP A 52 -2.10 24.10 -34.21
CA ASP A 52 -1.70 23.06 -35.16
C ASP A 52 -0.40 23.46 -35.90
N GLY A 53 0.74 23.01 -35.38
CA GLY A 53 2.07 23.19 -35.96
C GLY A 53 2.83 21.89 -36.22
N VAL A 54 3.99 21.99 -36.89
CA VAL A 54 4.87 20.84 -37.21
C VAL A 54 5.28 20.07 -35.95
N ILE A 55 5.69 20.81 -34.92
CA ILE A 55 6.09 20.27 -33.60
C ILE A 55 4.92 19.51 -32.95
N TYR A 56 3.70 20.03 -33.04
CA TYR A 56 2.52 19.37 -32.51
C TYR A 56 2.22 18.07 -33.27
N GLY A 57 2.35 18.07 -34.61
CA GLY A 57 2.19 16.87 -35.44
C GLY A 57 3.17 15.75 -35.05
N MET A 58 4.42 16.09 -34.76
CA MET A 58 5.45 15.12 -34.32
C MET A 58 5.13 14.51 -32.95
N PHE A 59 4.65 15.33 -32.00
CA PHE A 59 4.36 14.86 -30.64
C PHE A 59 3.01 14.16 -30.49
N ARG A 60 2.00 14.53 -31.30
CA ARG A 60 0.60 14.07 -31.16
C ARG A 60 0.47 12.55 -31.07
N ARG A 61 1.13 11.81 -31.96
CA ARG A 61 1.06 10.33 -31.97
C ARG A 61 1.57 9.74 -30.66
N GLN A 62 2.69 10.25 -30.15
CA GLN A 62 3.27 9.79 -28.90
C GLN A 62 2.37 10.14 -27.70
N PHE A 63 1.80 11.35 -27.69
CA PHE A 63 0.86 11.77 -26.67
C PHE A 63 -0.40 10.89 -26.65
N THR A 64 -0.98 10.56 -27.82
CA THR A 64 -2.14 9.66 -27.90
C THR A 64 -1.85 8.29 -27.31
N TRP A 65 -0.69 7.69 -27.63
CA TRP A 65 -0.28 6.42 -27.03
C TRP A 65 -0.14 6.51 -25.51
N TYR A 66 0.43 7.61 -25.01
CA TYR A 66 0.52 7.87 -23.57
C TYR A 66 -0.86 7.98 -22.92
N VAL A 67 -1.80 8.71 -23.52
CA VAL A 67 -3.17 8.86 -23.01
C VAL A 67 -3.89 7.51 -22.98
N CYS A 68 -3.81 6.72 -24.06
CA CYS A 68 -4.38 5.38 -24.07
C CYS A 68 -3.79 4.48 -22.98
N PHE A 69 -2.46 4.52 -22.81
CA PHE A 69 -1.77 3.74 -21.80
C PHE A 69 -2.21 4.15 -20.38
N ILE A 70 -2.21 5.44 -20.06
CA ILE A 70 -2.59 5.91 -18.71
C ILE A 70 -4.06 5.63 -18.41
N SER A 71 -4.96 5.67 -19.40
CA SER A 71 -6.37 5.29 -19.21
C SER A 71 -6.55 3.82 -18.80
N ILE A 72 -5.75 2.90 -19.35
CA ILE A 72 -5.78 1.48 -18.95
C ILE A 72 -5.30 1.33 -17.50
N ILE A 73 -4.23 2.02 -17.12
CA ILE A 73 -3.71 1.99 -15.74
C ILE A 73 -4.73 2.58 -14.76
N GLN A 74 -5.38 3.70 -15.13
CA GLN A 74 -6.43 4.33 -14.34
C GLN A 74 -7.62 3.38 -14.12
N PHE A 75 -8.02 2.66 -15.17
CA PHE A 75 -9.06 1.65 -15.08
C PHE A 75 -8.67 0.55 -14.07
N TRP A 76 -7.46 0.01 -14.14
CA TRP A 76 -7.00 -0.98 -13.15
C TRP A 76 -6.93 -0.43 -11.72
N GLN A 77 -6.50 0.81 -11.55
CA GLN A 77 -6.49 1.51 -10.27
C GLN A 77 -7.90 1.63 -9.68
N PHE A 78 -8.88 2.05 -10.49
CA PHE A 78 -10.27 2.15 -10.07
C PHE A 78 -10.82 0.81 -9.54
N TYR A 79 -10.63 -0.29 -10.26
CA TYR A 79 -11.07 -1.61 -9.80
C TYR A 79 -10.39 -2.03 -8.50
N TYR A 80 -9.10 -1.72 -8.35
CA TYR A 80 -8.34 -2.02 -7.15
C TYR A 80 -8.88 -1.24 -5.93
N GLN A 81 -9.17 0.04 -6.10
CA GLN A 81 -9.70 0.92 -5.06
C GLN A 81 -11.10 0.52 -4.62
N GLN A 82 -12.00 0.24 -5.58
CA GLN A 82 -13.34 -0.27 -5.27
C GLN A 82 -13.26 -1.53 -4.40
N GLY A 83 -12.36 -2.47 -4.76
CA GLY A 83 -12.12 -3.68 -3.97
C GLY A 83 -11.65 -3.42 -2.53
N CYS A 84 -10.90 -2.36 -2.28
CA CYS A 84 -10.48 -1.96 -0.92
C CYS A 84 -11.60 -1.28 -0.14
N LEU A 85 -12.39 -0.40 -0.78
CA LEU A 85 -13.55 0.25 -0.15
C LEU A 85 -14.59 -0.78 0.31
N TYR A 86 -14.89 -1.78 -0.51
CA TYR A 86 -15.81 -2.86 -0.13
C TYR A 86 -15.30 -3.64 1.09
N ARG A 87 -13.99 -3.90 1.18
CA ARG A 87 -13.40 -4.60 2.32
C ARG A 87 -13.45 -3.77 3.61
N LEU A 88 -13.20 -2.47 3.52
CA LEU A 88 -13.30 -1.54 4.65
C LEU A 88 -14.74 -1.40 5.13
N ARG A 89 -15.73 -1.35 4.22
CA ARG A 89 -17.16 -1.33 4.57
C ARG A 89 -17.58 -2.62 5.28
N ALA A 90 -17.15 -3.78 4.78
CA ALA A 90 -17.41 -5.08 5.43
C ALA A 90 -16.72 -5.26 6.79
N LEU A 91 -15.68 -4.47 7.10
CA LEU A 91 -15.03 -4.46 8.42
C LEU A 91 -15.72 -3.53 9.43
N GLY A 92 -16.63 -2.67 8.98
CA GLY A 92 -17.44 -1.78 9.82
C GLY A 92 -18.88 -2.25 10.04
N GLU A 93 -19.39 -3.14 9.19
CA GLU A 93 -20.78 -3.61 9.23
C GLU A 93 -20.79 -5.14 9.19
N SER A 94 -20.99 -5.76 10.36
CA SER A 94 -21.11 -7.21 10.46
C SER A 94 -22.52 -7.64 10.04
N HIS A 95 -22.69 -7.96 8.76
CA HIS A 95 -23.65 -8.97 8.35
C HIS A 95 -23.03 -9.82 7.25
N ASN A 96 -23.14 -11.15 7.38
CA ASN A 96 -22.74 -12.16 6.40
C ASN A 96 -23.00 -11.69 4.97
N MET A 97 -21.94 -11.41 4.23
CA MET A 97 -22.01 -11.11 2.80
C MET A 97 -21.16 -12.15 2.08
N ASP A 98 -21.81 -13.22 1.66
CA ASP A 98 -21.22 -14.29 0.88
C ASP A 98 -21.06 -13.79 -0.57
N ILE A 99 -19.92 -13.18 -0.89
CA ILE A 99 -19.58 -12.82 -2.27
C ILE A 99 -18.81 -13.99 -2.89
N THR A 100 -19.55 -14.82 -3.61
CA THR A 100 -19.05 -15.91 -4.46
C THR A 100 -18.45 -15.37 -5.76
N ILE A 101 -17.30 -14.69 -5.69
CA ILE A 101 -16.41 -14.51 -6.85
C ILE A 101 -14.98 -14.81 -6.41
N ASN A 102 -14.69 -16.09 -6.22
CA ASN A 102 -13.39 -16.59 -5.76
C ASN A 102 -12.42 -17.01 -6.89
N GLY A 103 -12.76 -16.78 -8.16
CA GLY A 103 -11.86 -17.09 -9.29
C GLY A 103 -10.97 -15.91 -9.68
N PHE A 104 -11.56 -14.88 -10.28
CA PHE A 104 -10.81 -13.77 -10.88
C PHE A 104 -10.35 -12.70 -9.86
N ARG A 105 -11.18 -12.46 -8.84
CA ARG A 105 -10.88 -11.51 -7.74
C ARG A 105 -9.70 -12.02 -6.90
N SER A 106 -9.66 -13.32 -6.61
CA SER A 106 -8.55 -13.99 -5.90
C SER A 106 -7.24 -14.01 -6.66
N TRP A 107 -7.30 -14.13 -8.00
CA TRP A 107 -6.13 -14.09 -8.88
C TRP A 107 -5.47 -12.70 -8.92
N MET A 108 -6.28 -11.63 -8.93
CA MET A 108 -5.80 -10.24 -8.85
C MET A 108 -5.32 -9.85 -7.42
N TRP A 109 -5.45 -10.74 -6.44
CA TRP A 109 -5.31 -10.45 -5.00
C TRP A 109 -3.90 -10.60 -4.43
N ARG A 110 -2.92 -10.07 -5.17
CA ARG A 110 -1.77 -9.37 -4.56
C ARG A 110 -1.79 -7.87 -4.82
N GLY A 111 -2.90 -7.36 -5.37
CA GLY A 111 -3.49 -6.02 -5.20
C GLY A 111 -2.63 -4.83 -5.59
N LEU A 112 -1.59 -4.56 -4.82
CA LEU A 112 -0.67 -3.45 -5.07
C LEU A 112 0.62 -3.90 -5.76
N SER A 113 1.07 -5.15 -5.58
CA SER A 113 2.37 -5.58 -6.12
C SER A 113 2.34 -5.83 -7.63
N PHE A 114 1.18 -6.17 -8.19
CA PHE A 114 1.00 -6.40 -9.62
C PHE A 114 0.86 -5.09 -10.40
N LEU A 115 0.15 -4.12 -9.84
CA LEU A 115 -0.10 -2.82 -10.46
C LEU A 115 1.15 -1.91 -10.49
N LEU A 116 1.98 -2.02 -9.45
CA LEU A 116 3.17 -1.19 -9.25
C LEU A 116 4.20 -1.19 -10.40
N PRO A 117 4.60 -2.33 -11.01
CA PRO A 117 5.50 -2.31 -12.16
C PRO A 117 4.92 -1.54 -13.37
N PHE A 118 3.64 -1.70 -13.65
CA PHE A 118 2.98 -0.96 -14.74
C PHE A 118 2.89 0.54 -14.44
N LEU A 119 2.70 0.88 -13.17
CA LEU A 119 2.68 2.27 -12.71
C LEU A 119 4.06 2.93 -12.85
N TYR A 120 5.15 2.23 -12.50
CA TYR A 120 6.51 2.72 -12.76
C TYR A 120 6.78 2.89 -14.25
N PHE A 121 6.29 1.97 -15.09
CA PHE A 121 6.40 2.12 -16.54
C PHE A 121 5.68 3.38 -17.03
N ALA A 122 4.49 3.69 -16.48
CA ALA A 122 3.78 4.94 -16.78
C ALA A 122 4.62 6.18 -16.45
N TYR A 123 5.33 6.18 -15.32
CA TYR A 123 6.21 7.29 -14.94
C TYR A 123 7.43 7.40 -15.85
N MET A 124 8.04 6.28 -16.25
CA MET A 124 9.13 6.31 -17.23
C MET A 124 8.65 6.87 -18.56
N PHE A 125 7.44 6.50 -19.00
CA PHE A 125 6.85 7.06 -20.20
C PHE A 125 6.54 8.56 -20.04
N GLN A 126 6.12 8.99 -18.85
CA GLN A 126 5.93 10.40 -18.51
C GLN A 126 7.23 11.21 -18.59
N LEU A 127 8.35 10.66 -18.09
CA LEU A 127 9.68 11.25 -18.24
C LEU A 127 10.11 11.29 -19.72
N TYR A 128 9.85 10.23 -20.47
CA TYR A 128 10.14 10.19 -21.91
C TYR A 128 9.39 11.28 -22.67
N ASN A 129 8.13 11.56 -22.32
CA ASN A 129 7.37 12.68 -22.87
C ASN A 129 7.96 14.03 -22.47
N ALA A 130 8.38 14.21 -21.21
CA ALA A 130 9.07 15.42 -20.77
C ALA A 130 10.37 15.66 -21.54
N TYR A 131 11.19 14.63 -21.71
CA TYR A 131 12.44 14.68 -22.46
C TYR A 131 12.20 15.00 -23.94
N THR A 132 11.22 14.33 -24.55
CA THR A 132 10.84 14.56 -25.95
C THR A 132 10.42 16.01 -26.14
N LEU A 133 9.48 16.52 -25.34
CA LEU A 133 9.03 17.91 -25.41
C LEU A 133 10.17 18.91 -25.15
N TYR A 134 11.05 18.63 -24.19
CA TYR A 134 12.21 19.47 -23.94
C TYR A 134 13.13 19.55 -25.18
N HIS A 135 13.44 18.42 -25.81
CA HIS A 135 14.21 18.41 -27.04
C HIS A 135 13.49 19.14 -28.19
N LEU A 136 12.17 18.96 -28.33
CA LEU A 136 11.39 19.67 -29.35
C LEU A 136 11.36 21.19 -29.10
N SER A 137 11.41 21.64 -27.85
CA SER A 137 11.47 23.08 -27.50
C SER A 137 12.82 23.74 -27.80
N LEU A 138 13.88 22.95 -28.03
CA LEU A 138 15.20 23.46 -28.44
C LEU A 138 15.34 23.60 -29.96
N LEU A 139 14.38 23.10 -30.73
CA LEU A 139 14.39 23.27 -32.19
C LEU A 139 14.18 24.74 -32.53
N SER A 140 14.97 25.25 -33.48
CA SER A 140 14.90 26.64 -33.95
C SER A 140 13.55 27.02 -34.59
N GLU A 141 12.75 26.04 -34.98
CA GLU A 141 11.38 26.24 -35.49
C GLU A 141 10.32 26.32 -34.38
N CYS A 142 10.70 26.12 -33.11
CA CYS A 142 9.77 26.14 -32.00
C CYS A 142 9.57 27.57 -31.48
N THR A 143 8.51 28.24 -31.95
CA THR A 143 8.04 29.54 -31.43
C THR A 143 7.06 29.40 -30.28
N GLU A 144 6.54 28.19 -30.06
CA GLU A 144 5.45 27.89 -29.14
C GLU A 144 5.97 27.66 -27.70
N TRP A 145 5.66 28.59 -26.80
CA TRP A 145 6.02 28.49 -25.38
C TRP A 145 5.36 27.30 -24.65
N GLN A 146 4.22 26.85 -25.17
CA GLN A 146 3.42 25.74 -24.66
C GLN A 146 4.25 24.45 -24.57
N VAL A 147 5.15 24.22 -25.53
CA VAL A 147 6.00 23.02 -25.60
C VAL A 147 6.93 22.93 -24.40
N PHE A 148 7.60 24.03 -24.08
CA PHE A 148 8.52 24.11 -22.96
C PHE A 148 7.77 23.97 -21.63
N VAL A 149 6.64 24.68 -21.47
CA VAL A 149 5.84 24.60 -20.24
C VAL A 149 5.28 23.18 -20.04
N SER A 150 4.80 22.53 -21.09
CA SER A 150 4.35 21.14 -21.03
C SER A 150 5.46 20.18 -20.65
N ALA A 151 6.70 20.39 -21.12
CA ALA A 151 7.87 19.59 -20.72
C ALA A 151 8.13 19.71 -19.21
N VAL A 152 8.11 20.94 -18.68
CA VAL A 152 8.29 21.20 -17.23
C VAL A 152 7.18 20.55 -16.41
N ILE A 153 5.93 20.66 -16.85
CA ILE A 153 4.79 20.04 -16.15
C ILE A 153 4.94 18.52 -16.10
N PHE A 154 5.24 17.86 -17.22
CA PHE A 154 5.45 16.40 -17.22
C PHE A 154 6.62 15.99 -16.30
N PHE A 155 7.68 16.80 -16.23
CA PHE A 155 8.80 16.54 -15.33
C PHE A 155 8.43 16.69 -13.85
N ILE A 156 7.68 17.74 -13.48
CA ILE A 156 7.19 17.92 -12.10
C ILE A 156 6.28 16.76 -11.69
N LEU A 157 5.36 16.38 -12.57
CA LEU A 157 4.45 15.27 -12.33
C LEU A 157 5.23 13.96 -12.16
N PHE A 158 6.23 13.70 -13.01
CA PHE A 158 7.12 12.54 -12.89
C PHE A 158 7.82 12.50 -11.51
N LEU A 159 8.46 13.60 -11.11
CA LEU A 159 9.19 13.66 -9.84
C LEU A 159 8.27 13.40 -8.64
N GLY A 160 7.10 14.04 -8.60
CA GLY A 160 6.19 13.83 -7.47
C GLY A 160 5.52 12.45 -7.49
N ASN A 161 5.23 11.89 -8.67
CA ASN A 161 4.68 10.54 -8.80
C ASN A 161 5.68 9.46 -8.36
N ILE A 162 6.96 9.61 -8.70
CA ILE A 162 8.03 8.72 -8.20
C ILE A 162 8.25 8.91 -6.70
N ALA A 163 8.34 10.15 -6.22
CA ALA A 163 8.62 10.43 -4.80
C ALA A 163 7.53 9.85 -3.91
N THR A 164 6.25 10.07 -4.26
CA THR A 164 5.10 9.56 -3.50
C THR A 164 5.01 8.04 -3.54
N THR A 165 5.18 7.41 -4.70
CA THR A 165 5.16 5.95 -4.84
C THR A 165 6.30 5.28 -4.08
N SER A 166 7.51 5.83 -4.19
CA SER A 166 8.70 5.31 -3.50
C SER A 166 8.55 5.42 -1.98
N LEU A 167 7.98 6.52 -1.50
CA LEU A 167 7.66 6.73 -0.09
C LEU A 167 6.70 5.63 0.43
N VAL A 168 5.63 5.33 -0.32
CA VAL A 168 4.67 4.27 0.06
C VAL A 168 5.32 2.89 0.08
N ILE A 169 6.17 2.58 -0.90
CA ILE A 169 6.90 1.32 -0.96
C ILE A 169 7.83 1.17 0.23
N PHE A 170 8.62 2.21 0.53
CA PHE A 170 9.54 2.22 1.65
C PHE A 170 8.81 1.94 2.96
N HIS A 171 7.67 2.60 3.18
CA HIS A 171 6.84 2.36 4.37
C HIS A 171 6.29 0.94 4.43
N LYS A 172 5.86 0.40 3.28
CA LYS A 172 5.36 -0.99 3.19
C LYS A 172 6.43 -2.01 3.51
N ILE A 173 7.66 -1.80 3.05
CA ILE A 173 8.80 -2.69 3.32
C ILE A 173 9.22 -2.59 4.79
N SER A 174 9.30 -1.36 5.32
CA SER A 174 9.67 -1.11 6.72
C SER A 174 8.67 -1.75 7.69
N GLY A 175 7.37 -1.51 7.50
CA GLY A 175 6.31 -2.09 8.34
C GLY A 175 6.31 -3.61 8.31
N ARG A 176 6.45 -4.23 7.12
CA ARG A 176 6.55 -5.70 6.99
C ARG A 176 7.75 -6.27 7.74
N THR A 177 8.88 -5.57 7.73
CA THR A 177 10.10 -6.01 8.40
C THR A 177 9.92 -5.99 9.92
N ILE A 178 9.30 -4.94 10.47
CA ILE A 178 8.98 -4.82 11.90
C ILE A 178 8.02 -5.94 12.33
N ILE A 179 6.93 -6.16 11.58
CA ILE A 179 5.95 -7.21 11.89
C ILE A 179 6.60 -8.59 11.90
N ARG A 180 7.46 -8.90 10.91
CA ARG A 180 8.21 -10.18 10.88
C ARG A 180 9.11 -10.36 12.10
N ARG A 181 9.78 -9.29 12.56
CA ARG A 181 10.62 -9.33 13.77
C ARG A 181 9.79 -9.61 15.02
N ILE A 182 8.63 -8.96 15.16
CA ILE A 182 7.71 -9.18 16.30
C ILE A 182 7.17 -10.61 16.27
N GLN A 183 6.71 -11.10 15.11
CA GLN A 183 6.24 -12.48 14.94
C GLN A 183 7.32 -13.50 15.31
N LYS A 184 8.57 -13.26 14.91
CA LYS A 184 9.70 -14.13 15.26
C LYS A 184 9.96 -14.13 16.77
N LYS A 185 9.90 -12.97 17.43
CA LYS A 185 10.03 -12.85 18.90
C LYS A 185 8.91 -13.60 19.62
N GLU A 186 7.67 -13.41 19.22
CA GLU A 186 6.52 -14.09 19.86
C GLU A 186 6.53 -15.60 19.64
N ALA A 187 6.88 -16.07 18.43
CA ALA A 187 7.03 -17.49 18.16
C ALA A 187 8.11 -18.12 19.05
N MET A 188 9.23 -17.41 19.25
CA MET A 188 10.32 -17.85 20.12
C MET A 188 9.90 -17.91 21.59
N THR A 189 9.20 -16.90 22.10
CA THR A 189 8.66 -16.90 23.47
C THR A 189 7.64 -18.03 23.68
N THR A 190 6.77 -18.26 22.71
CA THR A 190 5.76 -19.35 22.76
C THR A 190 6.45 -20.72 22.74
N TRP A 191 7.49 -20.88 21.92
CA TRP A 191 8.29 -22.11 21.87
C TRP A 191 9.01 -22.38 23.18
N ASN A 192 9.64 -21.36 23.79
CA ASN A 192 10.29 -21.47 25.10
C ASN A 192 9.29 -21.88 26.20
N ARG A 193 8.08 -21.30 26.21
CA ARG A 193 7.00 -21.68 27.14
C ARG A 193 6.55 -23.12 26.93
N MET A 194 6.34 -23.55 25.68
CA MET A 194 5.98 -24.94 25.38
C MET A 194 7.07 -25.93 25.80
N LYS A 195 8.35 -25.56 25.60
CA LYS A 195 9.49 -26.36 26.04
C LYS A 195 9.52 -26.51 27.56
N LEU A 196 9.30 -25.41 28.31
CA LEU A 196 9.22 -25.42 29.77
C LEU A 196 8.05 -26.28 30.29
N VAL A 197 6.85 -26.11 29.73
CA VAL A 197 5.68 -26.92 30.10
C VAL A 197 5.91 -28.39 29.82
N ARG A 198 6.54 -28.74 28.68
CA ARG A 198 6.88 -30.12 28.36
C ARG A 198 7.92 -30.71 29.33
N ALA A 199 8.92 -29.93 29.73
CA ALA A 199 9.90 -30.35 30.75
C ALA A 199 9.26 -30.56 32.13
N LEU A 200 8.38 -29.64 32.56
CA LEU A 200 7.63 -29.78 33.82
C LEU A 200 6.69 -30.98 33.80
N LEU A 201 6.00 -31.23 32.69
CA LEU A 201 5.19 -32.44 32.51
C LEU A 201 6.03 -33.71 32.60
N PHE A 202 7.23 -33.72 32.02
CA PHE A 202 8.14 -34.87 32.09
C PHE A 202 8.63 -35.11 33.53
N ALA A 203 8.97 -34.05 34.27
CA ALA A 203 9.35 -34.13 35.67
C ALA A 203 8.18 -34.57 36.59
N ALA A 204 6.97 -34.09 36.33
CA ALA A 204 5.77 -34.47 37.08
C ALA A 204 5.38 -35.93 36.83
N ASN A 205 5.52 -36.42 35.60
CA ASN A 205 5.21 -37.81 35.25
C ASN A 205 6.22 -38.82 35.85
N ALA A 206 7.39 -38.34 36.30
CA ALA A 206 8.36 -39.14 37.07
C ALA A 206 8.01 -39.23 38.56
N THR A 207 7.01 -38.48 39.06
CA THR A 207 6.71 -38.36 40.49
C THR A 207 5.26 -38.63 40.90
N CYS A 208 4.25 -38.56 40.00
CA CYS A 208 2.83 -38.94 40.24
C CYS A 208 1.96 -38.82 38.94
N PRO A 209 0.71 -39.34 38.89
CA PRO A 209 -0.15 -39.18 37.71
C PRO A 209 -0.61 -37.73 37.49
N VAL A 210 -0.50 -37.24 36.25
CA VAL A 210 -0.67 -35.81 35.87
C VAL A 210 -2.14 -35.33 35.94
N PRO A 211 -2.45 -34.18 36.58
CA PRO A 211 -3.81 -33.66 36.71
C PRO A 211 -4.39 -33.08 35.40
N THR A 212 -5.70 -33.23 35.22
CA THR A 212 -6.52 -32.72 34.09
C THR A 212 -6.45 -31.20 33.88
N SER A 213 -6.15 -30.43 34.93
CA SER A 213 -6.03 -28.97 34.89
C SER A 213 -4.87 -28.47 34.01
N LEU A 214 -3.75 -29.20 33.95
CA LEU A 214 -2.58 -28.82 33.14
C LEU A 214 -2.85 -28.97 31.63
N ARG A 215 -3.67 -29.97 31.26
CA ARG A 215 -4.08 -30.23 29.88
C ARG A 215 -4.96 -29.10 29.34
N ALA A 216 -5.80 -28.51 30.21
CA ALA A 216 -6.60 -27.32 29.90
C ALA A 216 -5.73 -26.06 29.68
N THR A 217 -4.63 -25.90 30.44
CA THR A 217 -3.71 -24.76 30.29
C THR A 217 -3.01 -24.76 28.92
N VAL A 218 -2.65 -25.94 28.41
CA VAL A 218 -2.07 -26.10 27.05
C VAL A 218 -3.08 -25.74 25.97
N GLY A 219 -4.35 -26.14 26.13
CA GLY A 219 -5.45 -25.76 25.23
C GLY A 219 -5.68 -24.24 25.18
N LEU A 220 -5.69 -23.59 26.34
CA LEU A 220 -5.82 -22.13 26.46
C LEU A 220 -4.67 -21.37 25.79
N LEU A 221 -3.42 -21.81 26.00
CA LEU A 221 -2.24 -21.21 25.35
C LEU A 221 -2.31 -21.31 23.82
N ARG A 222 -2.77 -22.46 23.30
CA ARG A 222 -2.95 -22.67 21.86
C ARG A 222 -4.08 -21.77 21.31
N CYS A 223 -5.18 -21.60 22.05
CA CYS A 223 -6.30 -20.74 21.66
C CYS A 223 -5.94 -19.24 21.68
N VAL A 224 -5.18 -18.78 22.68
CA VAL A 224 -4.67 -17.40 22.77
C VAL A 224 -3.70 -17.10 21.62
N SER A 225 -2.83 -18.05 21.26
CA SER A 225 -1.91 -17.93 20.12
C SER A 225 -2.65 -17.77 18.78
N VAL A 226 -3.72 -18.55 18.56
CA VAL A 226 -4.57 -18.45 17.36
C VAL A 226 -5.32 -17.13 17.30
N ARG A 227 -5.87 -16.65 18.42
CA ARG A 227 -6.60 -15.37 18.47
C ARG A 227 -5.69 -14.15 18.27
N GLN A 228 -4.45 -14.17 18.79
CA GLN A 228 -3.45 -13.15 18.48
C GLN A 228 -3.04 -13.16 17.00
N LYS A 229 -2.91 -14.34 16.38
CA LYS A 229 -2.55 -14.47 14.96
C LYS A 229 -3.63 -13.85 14.05
N ASN A 230 -4.90 -14.10 14.35
CA ASN A 230 -6.04 -13.56 13.59
C ASN A 230 -6.20 -12.03 13.72
N SER A 231 -6.05 -11.48 14.94
CA SER A 231 -6.11 -10.03 15.16
C SER A 231 -5.01 -9.27 14.40
N LYS A 232 -3.80 -9.84 14.34
CA LYS A 232 -2.65 -9.23 13.64
C LYS A 232 -2.74 -9.31 12.13
N THR A 233 -3.28 -10.40 11.57
CA THR A 233 -3.58 -10.48 10.14
C THR A 233 -4.66 -9.47 9.71
N GLY A 234 -5.61 -9.16 10.60
CA GLY A 234 -6.62 -8.11 10.39
C GLY A 234 -6.00 -6.72 10.31
N LEU A 235 -5.10 -6.38 11.24
CA LEU A 235 -4.40 -5.09 11.28
C LEU A 235 -3.51 -4.86 10.04
N VAL A 236 -2.77 -5.88 9.60
CA VAL A 236 -1.92 -5.78 8.39
C VAL A 236 -2.76 -5.61 7.13
N ARG A 237 -3.94 -6.26 7.04
CA ARG A 237 -4.88 -6.06 5.93
C ARG A 237 -5.47 -4.66 5.92
N THR A 238 -5.89 -4.13 7.08
CA THR A 238 -6.42 -2.75 7.19
C THR A 238 -5.38 -1.69 6.83
N VAL A 239 -4.11 -1.88 7.23
CA VAL A 239 -3.02 -0.99 6.81
C VAL A 239 -2.80 -1.04 5.30
N GLN A 240 -2.91 -2.24 4.70
CA GLN A 240 -2.73 -2.41 3.26
C GLN A 240 -3.89 -1.82 2.43
N ASP A 241 -5.14 -1.93 2.91
CA ASP A 241 -6.31 -1.34 2.26
C ASP A 241 -6.34 0.19 2.41
N LYS A 242 -5.84 0.74 3.53
CA LYS A 242 -5.71 2.20 3.70
C LYS A 242 -4.61 2.82 2.83
N ALA A 243 -3.50 2.10 2.60
CA ALA A 243 -2.44 2.53 1.67
C ALA A 243 -2.82 2.35 0.18
N ALA A 244 -3.87 1.59 -0.11
CA ALA A 244 -4.37 1.36 -1.46
C ALA A 244 -5.23 2.53 -1.97
N LEU A 245 -6.03 3.13 -1.09
CA LEU A 245 -6.83 4.35 -1.32
C LEU A 245 -5.98 5.62 -1.51
N VAL A 246 -4.68 5.47 -1.64
CA VAL A 246 -3.68 6.53 -1.63
C VAL A 246 -2.95 6.61 -2.98
N PHE A 247 -3.15 5.60 -3.85
CA PHE A 247 -2.71 5.59 -5.25
C PHE A 247 -3.85 6.08 -6.17
N ASP A 248 -4.47 7.21 -5.84
CA ASP A 248 -5.28 7.96 -6.80
C ASP A 248 -4.32 8.77 -7.69
N PHE A 249 -4.33 8.55 -9.01
CA PHE A 249 -3.68 9.42 -10.00
C PHE A 249 -4.73 10.29 -10.68
#